data_AF-A0A1Y2H2V9-F1
#
_entry.id   AF-A0A1Y2H2V9-F1
#
_cell.length_a   1.000
_cell.length_b   1.000
_cell.length_c   1.000
_cell.angle_alpha   90.00
_cell.angle_beta   90.00
_cell.angle_gamma   90.00
#
_symmetry.space_group_name_H-M   'P 1'
#
loop_
_entity.id
_entity.type
_entity.pdbx_description
1 polymer ?
#
loop_
_entity_poly.entity_id
_entity_poly.type
_entity_poly.pdbx_seq_one_letter_code
_entity_poly.pdbx_strand_id
1 'polypeptide(L)'
;MLTDQRFQECLAELQVPKVADWELFLESHGFKIYRKTLPNTALYEYKALGYYPDVPSHLLADVFTDLEYRKTWDKNMVGYNVLENDVTHYTTKFPWPLSPREYFYQLTVHEPKKGHFCVSSQTVGKIRAADGTLQNFYNTNNYKSMVTLAPSSMTSSFSSSSPHLSIPGAASASAISLPTSSDQQHRVFQLPPGNKSVRVEEYRQDVVMVPSEDQKGCHVWFGYFDDPKGHIPSSIVNWATKHGIPGFLKAIQDACLRRAAAQNGSFVPSSSFTALRNRPSTPDSGIEA
;
A
#
# COMPACT_ATOMS: atom_id res chain seq x y z
N MET A 1 -0.46 7.18 -6.51
CA MET A 1 -0.07 5.96 -7.24
C MET A 1 1.40 5.69 -7.00
N LEU A 2 1.83 4.43 -7.05
CA LEU A 2 3.25 4.08 -7.07
C LEU A 2 3.88 4.68 -8.33
N THR A 3 4.84 5.59 -8.14
CA THR A 3 5.50 6.31 -9.25
C THR A 3 6.40 5.38 -10.05
N ASP A 4 6.69 5.72 -11.30
CA ASP A 4 7.63 4.93 -12.13
C ASP A 4 9.00 4.80 -11.46
N GLN A 5 9.48 5.86 -10.78
CA GLN A 5 10.70 5.79 -9.98
C GLN A 5 10.61 4.72 -8.89
N ARG A 6 9.53 4.73 -8.10
CA ARG A 6 9.35 3.75 -7.03
C ARG A 6 9.23 2.34 -7.58
N PHE A 7 8.62 2.17 -8.75
CA PHE A 7 8.55 0.89 -9.42
C PHE A 7 9.96 0.37 -9.75
N GLN A 8 10.82 1.20 -10.35
CA GLN A 8 12.21 0.84 -10.63
C GLN A 8 12.99 0.48 -9.35
N GLU A 9 12.76 1.19 -8.25
CA GLU A 9 13.36 0.86 -6.95
C GLU A 9 12.93 -0.53 -6.46
N CYS A 10 11.63 -0.88 -6.56
CA CYS A 10 11.13 -2.19 -6.21
C CYS A 10 11.74 -3.30 -7.09
N LEU A 11 11.91 -3.06 -8.39
CA LEU A 11 12.60 -4.00 -9.29
C LEU A 11 14.06 -4.22 -8.88
N ALA A 12 14.77 -3.15 -8.55
CA ALA A 12 16.14 -3.25 -8.08
C ALA A 12 16.22 -4.03 -6.76
N GLU A 13 15.28 -3.82 -5.84
CA GLU A 13 15.22 -4.55 -4.57
C GLU A 13 14.90 -6.04 -4.74
N LEU A 14 14.12 -6.44 -5.76
CA LEU A 14 13.90 -7.85 -6.08
C LEU A 14 15.20 -8.58 -6.47
N GLN A 15 16.16 -7.86 -7.07
CA GLN A 15 17.47 -8.41 -7.44
C GLN A 15 18.45 -8.33 -6.27
N VAL A 16 18.55 -7.16 -5.65
CA VAL A 16 19.46 -6.88 -4.54
C VAL A 16 18.66 -6.23 -3.39
N PRO A 17 18.19 -7.04 -2.41
CA PRO A 17 17.37 -6.52 -1.33
C PRO A 17 18.05 -5.42 -0.53
N LYS A 18 17.43 -4.25 -0.44
CA LYS A 18 17.86 -3.15 0.44
C LYS A 18 17.30 -3.37 1.85
N VAL A 19 18.08 -4.06 2.67
CA VAL A 19 17.64 -4.55 4.00
C VAL A 19 18.60 -4.20 5.15
N ALA A 20 19.51 -3.24 4.97
CA ALA A 20 20.51 -2.88 5.99
C ALA A 20 19.90 -2.51 7.36
N ASP A 21 18.81 -1.75 7.37
CA ASP A 21 18.08 -1.38 8.60
C ASP A 21 16.88 -2.29 8.91
N TRP A 22 16.81 -3.46 8.25
CA TRP A 22 15.66 -4.34 8.33
C TRP A 22 16.06 -5.66 8.99
N GLU A 23 15.19 -6.14 9.88
CA GLU A 23 15.31 -7.45 10.49
C GLU A 23 14.60 -8.49 9.62
N LEU A 24 15.24 -9.63 9.33
CA LEU A 24 14.54 -10.77 8.74
C LEU A 24 13.55 -11.33 9.77
N PHE A 25 12.26 -11.20 9.49
CA PHE A 25 11.19 -11.58 10.39
C PHE A 25 10.70 -13.02 10.17
N LEU A 26 10.60 -13.45 8.91
CA LEU A 26 10.14 -14.80 8.55
C LEU A 26 10.63 -15.18 7.15
N GLU A 27 10.95 -16.44 6.94
CA GLU A 27 11.10 -17.03 5.60
C GLU A 27 10.07 -18.15 5.43
N SER A 28 9.27 -18.11 4.36
CA SER A 28 8.21 -19.09 4.13
C SER A 28 7.77 -19.10 2.67
N HIS A 29 7.54 -20.30 2.10
CA HIS A 29 6.94 -20.48 0.77
C HIS A 29 7.64 -19.68 -0.36
N GLY A 30 8.97 -19.52 -0.30
CA GLY A 30 9.71 -18.75 -1.29
C GLY A 30 9.74 -17.23 -1.05
N PHE A 31 9.23 -16.77 0.10
CA PHE A 31 9.24 -15.37 0.52
C PHE A 31 10.13 -15.15 1.73
N LYS A 32 10.90 -14.07 1.68
CA LYS A 32 11.58 -13.46 2.84
C LYS A 32 10.82 -12.21 3.25
N ILE A 33 10.33 -12.21 4.49
CA ILE A 33 9.61 -11.11 5.10
C ILE A 33 10.55 -10.44 6.08
N TYR A 34 10.73 -9.14 5.91
CA TYR A 34 11.51 -8.27 6.76
C TYR A 34 10.60 -7.29 7.48
N ARG A 35 11.05 -6.82 8.65
CA ARG A 35 10.39 -5.75 9.40
C ARG A 35 11.39 -4.70 9.85
N LYS A 36 10.93 -3.46 10.00
CA LYS A 36 11.70 -2.34 10.55
C LYS A 36 10.86 -1.60 11.57
N THR A 37 11.39 -1.39 12.77
CA THR A 37 10.75 -0.58 13.81
C THR A 37 10.69 0.88 13.40
N LEU A 38 9.57 1.55 13.64
CA LEU A 38 9.48 3.00 13.46
C LEU A 38 10.05 3.72 14.71
N PRO A 39 10.95 4.71 14.54
CA PRO A 39 11.53 5.45 15.66
C PRO A 39 10.47 6.02 16.61
N ASN A 40 10.68 5.89 17.91
CA ASN A 40 9.79 6.39 18.97
C ASN A 40 8.36 5.80 18.95
N THR A 41 8.16 4.62 18.35
CA THR A 41 6.88 3.91 18.36
C THR A 41 7.07 2.42 18.61
N ALA A 42 5.98 1.70 18.86
CA ALA A 42 5.95 0.23 18.87
C ALA A 42 5.53 -0.36 17.50
N LEU A 43 5.47 0.46 16.45
CA LEU A 43 4.98 0.09 15.13
C LEU A 43 6.12 -0.45 14.25
N TYR A 44 5.73 -1.25 13.26
CA TYR A 44 6.63 -1.83 12.29
C TYR A 44 6.18 -1.53 10.86
N GLU A 45 7.15 -1.24 10.02
CA GLU A 45 7.04 -1.38 8.57
C GLU A 45 7.46 -2.79 8.16
N TYR A 46 6.80 -3.33 7.14
CA TYR A 46 7.06 -4.67 6.62
C TYR A 46 7.41 -4.60 5.14
N LYS A 47 8.30 -5.50 4.74
CA LYS A 47 8.70 -5.71 3.36
C LYS A 47 8.80 -7.21 3.09
N ALA A 48 8.12 -7.74 2.09
CA ALA A 48 8.30 -9.10 1.64
C ALA A 48 8.85 -9.13 0.21
N LEU A 49 9.84 -9.99 -0.01
CA LEU A 49 10.40 -10.28 -1.34
C LEU A 49 10.33 -11.77 -1.54
N GLY A 50 9.75 -12.22 -2.65
CA GLY A 50 9.63 -13.64 -2.93
C GLY A 50 9.19 -13.92 -4.35
N TYR A 51 8.82 -15.17 -4.59
CA TYR A 51 8.37 -15.63 -5.89
C TYR A 51 7.36 -16.76 -5.78
N TYR A 52 6.47 -16.83 -6.77
CA TYR A 52 5.64 -18.00 -7.04
C TYR A 52 6.10 -18.62 -8.36
N PRO A 53 6.52 -19.90 -8.39
CA PRO A 53 7.10 -20.52 -9.58
C PRO A 53 6.08 -20.83 -10.69
N ASP A 54 4.79 -20.94 -10.34
CA ASP A 54 3.72 -21.49 -11.17
C ASP A 54 2.48 -20.56 -11.24
N VAL A 55 2.62 -19.33 -10.75
CA VAL A 55 1.57 -18.31 -10.83
C VAL A 55 2.06 -17.14 -11.69
N PRO A 56 1.52 -16.97 -12.91
CA PRO A 56 1.79 -15.80 -13.73
C PRO A 56 1.36 -14.50 -13.05
N SER A 57 2.10 -13.40 -13.27
CA SER A 57 1.88 -12.12 -12.61
C SER A 57 0.47 -11.53 -12.83
N HIS A 58 -0.09 -11.67 -14.03
CA HIS A 58 -1.44 -11.18 -14.36
C HIS A 58 -2.53 -11.92 -13.56
N LEU A 59 -2.34 -13.22 -13.35
CA LEU A 59 -3.26 -14.04 -12.58
C LEU A 59 -3.19 -13.69 -11.09
N LEU A 60 -1.98 -13.48 -10.57
CA LEU A 60 -1.81 -13.02 -9.19
C LEU A 60 -2.45 -11.64 -8.99
N ALA A 61 -2.22 -10.69 -9.91
CA ALA A 61 -2.78 -9.34 -9.82
C ALA A 61 -4.32 -9.36 -9.86
N ASP A 62 -4.90 -10.19 -10.72
CA ASP A 62 -6.35 -10.38 -10.81
C ASP A 62 -6.94 -11.02 -9.54
N VAL A 63 -6.35 -12.11 -9.02
CA VAL A 63 -6.80 -12.75 -7.78
C VAL A 63 -6.61 -11.86 -6.56
N PHE A 64 -5.54 -11.06 -6.52
CA PHE A 64 -5.24 -10.16 -5.41
C PHE A 64 -6.26 -9.02 -5.31
N THR A 65 -6.80 -8.57 -6.44
CA THR A 65 -7.71 -7.42 -6.52
C THR A 65 -9.19 -7.80 -6.58
N ASP A 66 -9.52 -9.05 -6.91
CA ASP A 66 -10.88 -9.56 -6.93
C ASP A 66 -11.39 -9.93 -5.51
N LEU A 67 -12.00 -8.95 -4.85
CA LEU A 67 -12.55 -9.12 -3.50
C LEU A 67 -13.78 -10.05 -3.44
N GLU A 68 -14.57 -10.19 -4.51
CA GLU A 68 -15.65 -11.17 -4.54
C GLU A 68 -15.08 -12.58 -4.53
N TYR A 69 -14.08 -12.84 -5.37
CA TYR A 69 -13.39 -14.13 -5.35
C TYR A 69 -12.64 -14.38 -4.06
N ARG A 70 -12.08 -13.33 -3.44
CA ARG A 70 -11.38 -13.45 -2.17
C ARG A 70 -12.24 -14.01 -1.04
N LYS A 71 -13.54 -13.75 -1.02
CA LYS A 71 -14.49 -14.38 -0.08
C LYS A 71 -14.48 -15.91 -0.14
N THR A 72 -14.09 -16.50 -1.28
CA THR A 72 -14.11 -17.96 -1.48
C THR A 72 -12.87 -18.66 -0.92
N TRP A 73 -11.80 -17.93 -0.60
CA TRP A 73 -10.53 -18.55 -0.23
C TRP A 73 -9.83 -17.92 0.99
N ASP A 74 -10.08 -16.64 1.29
CA ASP A 74 -9.53 -16.00 2.47
C ASP A 74 -10.46 -16.13 3.67
N LYS A 75 -10.09 -17.01 4.61
CA LYS A 75 -10.86 -17.29 5.83
C LYS A 75 -10.89 -16.13 6.83
N ASN A 76 -9.96 -15.18 6.71
CA ASN A 76 -9.87 -14.00 7.58
C ASN A 76 -10.72 -12.85 7.04
N MET A 77 -11.05 -12.84 5.76
CA MET A 77 -11.96 -11.84 5.21
C MET A 77 -13.35 -11.97 5.84
N VAL A 78 -13.80 -10.90 6.50
CA VAL A 78 -15.18 -10.82 7.04
C VAL A 78 -16.12 -10.34 5.95
N GLY A 79 -15.70 -9.32 5.20
CA GLY A 79 -16.48 -8.76 4.12
C GLY A 79 -15.88 -7.49 3.57
N TYR A 80 -16.53 -6.95 2.56
CA TYR A 80 -16.19 -5.66 1.99
C TYR A 80 -17.42 -4.98 1.41
N ASN A 81 -17.35 -3.67 1.24
CA ASN A 81 -18.29 -2.87 0.46
C ASN A 81 -17.52 -1.84 -0.34
N VAL A 82 -17.98 -1.56 -1.56
CA VAL A 82 -17.51 -0.42 -2.34
C VAL A 82 -18.44 0.75 -2.04
N LEU A 83 -17.88 1.86 -1.59
CA LEU A 83 -18.57 3.09 -1.25
C LEU A 83 -18.38 4.12 -2.38
N GLU A 84 -18.95 5.31 -2.21
CA GLU A 84 -18.75 6.42 -3.14
C GLU A 84 -17.25 6.74 -3.34
N ASN A 85 -16.92 7.32 -4.50
CA ASN A 85 -15.54 7.69 -4.88
C ASN A 85 -14.56 6.50 -4.86
N ASP A 86 -15.07 5.30 -5.16
CA ASP A 86 -14.30 4.05 -5.22
C ASP A 86 -13.55 3.70 -3.93
N VAL A 87 -14.08 4.14 -2.78
CA VAL A 87 -13.54 3.78 -1.47
C VAL A 87 -13.96 2.37 -1.13
N THR A 88 -12.98 1.51 -0.87
CA THR A 88 -13.21 0.15 -0.38
C THR A 88 -13.26 0.17 1.14
N HIS A 89 -14.39 -0.22 1.72
CA HIS A 89 -14.48 -0.63 3.11
C HIS A 89 -14.22 -2.13 3.20
N TYR A 90 -13.13 -2.52 3.86
CA TYR A 90 -12.71 -3.90 4.01
C TYR A 90 -12.62 -4.27 5.49
N THR A 91 -13.20 -5.41 5.87
CA THR A 91 -13.15 -5.91 7.25
C THR A 91 -12.48 -7.28 7.29
N THR A 92 -11.54 -7.45 8.23
CA THR A 92 -10.79 -8.70 8.41
C THR A 92 -10.72 -9.12 9.87
N LYS A 93 -10.74 -10.43 10.11
CA LYS A 93 -10.56 -11.02 11.43
C LYS A 93 -9.12 -10.83 11.89
N PHE A 94 -8.98 -10.53 13.17
CA PHE A 94 -7.70 -10.69 13.87
C PHE A 94 -7.80 -11.88 14.82
N PRO A 95 -6.67 -12.52 15.17
CA PRO A 95 -6.67 -13.60 16.14
C PRO A 95 -7.27 -13.15 17.48
N TRP A 96 -8.16 -13.97 18.03
CA TRP A 96 -8.75 -13.75 19.35
C TRP A 96 -7.64 -13.61 20.41
N PRO A 97 -7.74 -12.66 21.36
CA PRO A 97 -8.92 -11.88 21.74
C PRO A 97 -9.08 -10.53 21.04
N LEU A 98 -8.33 -10.25 19.97
CA LEU A 98 -8.44 -8.94 19.33
C LEU A 98 -9.69 -8.84 18.43
N SER A 99 -10.36 -7.68 18.48
CA SER A 99 -11.47 -7.37 17.57
C SER A 99 -11.02 -7.36 16.10
N PRO A 100 -11.94 -7.61 15.15
CA PRO A 100 -11.67 -7.41 13.72
C PRO A 100 -11.12 -6.01 13.43
N ARG A 101 -10.45 -5.84 12.30
CA ARG A 101 -10.03 -4.52 11.79
C ARG A 101 -10.89 -4.13 10.60
N GLU A 102 -11.25 -2.86 10.55
CA GLU A 102 -11.85 -2.23 9.38
C GLU A 102 -10.89 -1.22 8.75
N TYR A 103 -10.82 -1.24 7.43
CA TYR A 103 -10.00 -0.35 6.61
C TYR A 103 -10.91 0.37 5.63
N PHE A 104 -10.67 1.66 5.42
CA PHE A 104 -11.27 2.45 4.35
C PHE A 104 -10.13 2.92 3.46
N TYR A 105 -9.98 2.30 2.29
CA TYR A 105 -8.85 2.58 1.41
C TYR A 105 -9.30 2.76 -0.03
N GLN A 106 -8.48 3.47 -0.80
CA GLN A 106 -8.52 3.39 -2.26
C GLN A 106 -7.47 2.42 -2.74
N LEU A 107 -7.80 1.68 -3.79
CA LEU A 107 -6.90 0.76 -4.46
C LEU A 107 -6.74 1.18 -5.92
N THR A 108 -5.49 1.11 -6.39
CA THR A 108 -5.11 1.41 -7.76
C THR A 108 -4.29 0.26 -8.32
N VAL A 109 -4.53 -0.05 -9.60
CA VAL A 109 -3.75 -1.02 -10.36
C VAL A 109 -3.10 -0.29 -11.53
N HIS A 110 -1.79 -0.43 -11.67
CA HIS A 110 -1.03 0.12 -12.78
C HIS A 110 -0.21 -1.00 -13.44
N GLU A 111 -0.08 -0.97 -14.76
CA GLU A 111 0.77 -1.90 -15.51
C GLU A 111 1.84 -1.10 -16.28
N PRO A 112 2.96 -0.70 -15.63
CA PRO A 112 3.98 0.13 -16.27
C PRO A 112 4.61 -0.51 -17.51
N LYS A 113 4.64 -1.85 -17.55
CA LYS A 113 5.13 -2.65 -18.66
C LYS A 113 4.26 -3.89 -18.75
N LYS A 114 4.04 -4.42 -19.96
CA LYS A 114 3.27 -5.65 -20.17
C LYS A 114 3.69 -6.75 -19.20
N GLY A 115 2.73 -7.28 -18.45
CA GLY A 115 2.90 -8.30 -17.43
C GLY A 115 3.46 -7.82 -16.08
N HIS A 116 3.85 -6.55 -15.94
CA HIS A 116 4.38 -6.00 -14.70
C HIS A 116 3.30 -5.19 -14.02
N PHE A 117 2.79 -5.65 -12.89
CA PHE A 117 1.68 -5.03 -12.19
C PHE A 117 2.13 -4.36 -10.90
N CYS A 118 1.60 -3.17 -10.64
CA CYS A 118 1.70 -2.46 -9.38
C CYS A 118 0.29 -2.32 -8.80
N VAL A 119 0.06 -2.87 -7.62
CA VAL A 119 -1.18 -2.71 -6.85
C VAL A 119 -0.87 -1.90 -5.61
N SER A 120 -1.46 -0.72 -5.49
CA SER A 120 -1.28 0.15 -4.32
C SER A 120 -2.62 0.34 -3.63
N SER A 121 -2.61 0.31 -2.30
CA SER A 121 -3.75 0.73 -1.49
C SER A 121 -3.34 1.57 -0.30
N GLN A 122 -4.15 2.57 0.04
CA GLN A 122 -3.86 3.51 1.12
C GLN A 122 -5.14 3.99 1.79
N THR A 123 -5.08 4.26 3.10
CA THR A 123 -6.23 4.82 3.83
C THR A 123 -6.68 6.13 3.21
N VAL A 124 -7.99 6.26 3.02
CA VAL A 124 -8.63 7.56 2.71
C VAL A 124 -9.03 8.26 4.00
N GLY A 125 -9.03 9.59 4.01
CA GLY A 125 -9.64 10.34 5.11
C GLY A 125 -8.68 10.95 6.14
N LYS A 126 -7.68 11.75 5.76
CA LYS A 126 -6.92 12.58 6.73
C LYS A 126 -6.62 13.99 6.23
N ILE A 127 -7.16 14.99 6.92
CA ILE A 127 -6.54 16.31 7.07
C ILE A 127 -6.54 16.61 8.58
N ARG A 128 -5.41 17.09 9.10
CA ARG A 128 -5.37 17.70 10.45
C ARG A 128 -6.04 19.06 10.36
N ALA A 129 -7.10 19.27 11.12
CA ALA A 129 -7.63 20.61 11.32
C ALA A 129 -6.58 21.47 12.06
N ALA A 130 -6.68 22.80 11.91
CA ALA A 130 -5.74 23.75 12.51
C ALA A 130 -5.71 23.69 14.04
N ASP A 131 -6.77 23.18 14.67
CA ASP A 131 -6.89 22.96 16.12
C ASP A 131 -6.31 21.61 16.60
N GLY A 132 -5.74 20.82 15.69
CA GLY A 132 -5.18 19.51 15.99
C GLY A 132 -6.18 18.35 15.99
N THR A 133 -7.46 18.60 15.72
CA THR A 133 -8.44 17.52 15.56
C THR A 133 -8.22 16.73 14.26
N LEU A 134 -8.34 15.42 14.37
CA LEU A 134 -8.34 14.52 13.22
C LEU A 134 -9.72 14.58 12.56
N GLN A 135 -9.75 15.02 11.31
CA GLN A 135 -10.96 15.00 10.50
C GLN A 135 -10.75 14.08 9.30
N ASN A 136 -11.77 13.26 9.04
CA ASN A 136 -11.75 12.28 7.96
C ASN A 136 -11.93 13.00 6.61
N PHE A 137 -10.83 13.34 5.94
CA PHE A 137 -10.85 14.10 4.69
C PHE A 137 -10.16 13.40 3.52
N TYR A 138 -10.78 13.48 2.35
CA TYR A 138 -10.18 13.01 1.11
C TYR A 138 -9.08 13.97 0.65
N ASN A 139 -7.84 13.49 0.54
CA ASN A 139 -6.78 14.19 -0.19
C ASN A 139 -6.08 13.20 -1.14
N THR A 140 -6.12 13.50 -2.44
CA THR A 140 -5.47 12.72 -3.50
C THR A 140 -3.93 12.75 -3.42
N ASN A 141 -3.34 13.59 -2.55
CA ASN A 141 -1.91 13.93 -2.60
C ASN A 141 -1.03 13.31 -1.49
N ASN A 142 -1.49 12.28 -0.79
CA ASN A 142 -0.73 11.73 0.35
C ASN A 142 0.48 10.85 -0.03
N TYR A 143 1.07 11.01 -1.22
CA TYR A 143 2.30 10.29 -1.60
C TYR A 143 3.58 10.89 -0.95
N LYS A 144 3.51 12.07 -0.33
CA LYS A 144 4.66 12.72 0.34
C LYS A 144 4.48 12.85 1.85
N SER A 145 4.48 11.72 2.55
CA SER A 145 4.81 11.71 3.99
C SER A 145 5.37 10.33 4.33
N MET A 146 6.57 10.30 4.91
CA MET A 146 7.37 9.10 5.23
C MET A 146 8.30 8.57 4.14
N VAL A 147 9.00 9.47 3.46
CA VAL A 147 10.44 9.29 3.24
C VAL A 147 11.11 10.49 3.91
N THR A 148 12.08 10.24 4.79
CA THR A 148 12.77 11.20 5.69
C THR A 148 12.16 11.35 7.09
N LEU A 149 12.28 10.30 7.91
CA LEU A 149 12.74 10.52 9.29
C LEU A 149 14.24 10.28 9.28
N ALA A 150 15.00 11.22 8.70
CA ALA A 150 16.41 11.33 9.02
C ALA A 150 16.52 11.88 10.45
N PRO A 151 17.39 11.36 11.32
CA PRO A 151 17.62 11.96 12.62
C PRO A 151 18.14 13.38 12.43
N SER A 152 17.53 14.33 13.11
CA SER A 152 18.08 15.68 13.26
C SER A 152 19.35 15.60 14.09
N SER A 153 20.48 15.30 13.46
CA SER A 153 21.78 15.46 14.07
C SER A 153 22.77 16.02 13.06
N MET A 154 23.06 17.31 13.19
CA MET A 154 24.40 17.85 13.42
C MET A 154 24.40 19.33 13.05
N THR A 155 24.12 20.18 14.04
CA THR A 155 24.59 21.56 14.02
C THR A 155 26.11 21.52 14.06
N SER A 156 26.76 21.51 12.90
CA SER A 156 28.15 21.91 12.79
C SER A 156 28.17 23.39 12.43
N SER A 157 28.55 24.20 13.42
CA SER A 157 28.87 25.60 13.27
C SER A 157 30.19 25.73 12.52
N PHE A 158 30.19 26.33 11.33
CA PHE A 158 31.36 27.00 10.77
C PHE A 158 30.97 28.30 10.06
N SER A 159 31.83 29.29 10.22
CA SER A 159 31.64 30.72 10.07
C SER A 159 32.02 31.26 8.69
N SER A 160 31.44 32.43 8.37
CA SER A 160 31.94 33.54 7.51
C SER A 160 32.35 33.19 6.07
N SER A 161 31.97 33.88 5.00
CA SER A 161 31.99 35.33 4.76
C SER A 161 31.44 35.59 3.33
N SER A 162 30.63 36.64 3.15
CA SER A 162 30.25 37.26 1.86
C SER A 162 31.48 37.84 1.11
N PRO A 163 31.47 38.14 -0.22
CA PRO A 163 30.39 38.89 -0.89
C PRO A 163 30.01 38.54 -2.36
N HIS A 164 28.72 38.75 -2.63
CA HIS A 164 28.12 39.48 -3.75
C HIS A 164 28.38 39.03 -5.20
N LEU A 165 27.35 38.44 -5.82
CA LEU A 165 27.04 38.61 -7.25
C LEU A 165 25.53 38.50 -7.47
N SER A 166 24.96 39.58 -7.99
CA SER A 166 23.54 39.80 -8.24
C SER A 166 23.11 39.12 -9.55
N ILE A 167 22.03 38.34 -9.51
CA ILE A 167 21.31 37.91 -10.72
C ILE A 167 19.86 38.46 -10.64
N PRO A 168 19.41 39.26 -11.62
CA PRO A 168 18.04 39.76 -11.69
C PRO A 168 17.13 38.72 -12.34
N GLY A 169 16.00 38.41 -11.69
CA GLY A 169 14.98 37.51 -12.26
C GLY A 169 14.11 36.84 -11.19
N ALA A 170 13.55 37.59 -10.25
CA ALA A 170 12.51 37.07 -9.38
C ALA A 170 11.22 36.89 -10.21
N ALA A 171 11.00 35.68 -10.73
CA ALA A 171 9.69 35.28 -11.21
C ALA A 171 8.73 35.26 -10.00
N SER A 172 7.64 36.02 -10.12
CA SER A 172 6.58 36.13 -9.12
C SER A 172 6.12 34.73 -8.69
N ALA A 173 6.16 34.46 -7.38
CA ALA A 173 5.51 33.28 -6.82
C ALA A 173 4.02 33.37 -7.17
N SER A 174 3.54 32.49 -8.05
CA SER A 174 2.12 32.31 -8.29
C SER A 174 1.49 31.90 -6.97
N ALA A 175 0.71 32.80 -6.37
CA ALA A 175 -0.06 32.50 -5.18
C ALA A 175 -0.99 31.32 -5.50
N ILE A 176 -0.81 30.23 -4.75
CA ILE A 176 -1.66 29.05 -4.81
C ILE A 176 -3.06 29.50 -4.39
N SER A 177 -3.98 29.58 -5.35
CA SER A 177 -5.40 29.79 -5.05
C SER A 177 -5.91 28.59 -4.26
N LEU A 178 -6.32 28.82 -3.01
CA LEU A 178 -7.03 27.82 -2.23
C LEU A 178 -8.33 27.41 -2.96
N PRO A 179 -8.73 26.12 -2.93
CA PRO A 179 -9.99 25.69 -3.51
C PRO A 179 -11.17 26.47 -2.89
N THR A 180 -12.12 26.88 -3.72
CA THR A 180 -13.33 27.57 -3.27
C THR A 180 -14.23 26.65 -2.43
N SER A 181 -15.07 27.23 -1.58
CA SER A 181 -15.93 26.49 -0.63
C SER A 181 -16.91 25.51 -1.31
N SER A 182 -17.27 25.75 -2.58
CA SER A 182 -18.13 24.86 -3.37
C SER A 182 -17.41 23.59 -3.85
N ASP A 183 -16.12 23.67 -4.19
CA ASP A 183 -15.31 22.50 -4.61
C ASP A 183 -15.02 21.55 -3.45
N GLN A 184 -14.97 22.08 -2.23
CA GLN A 184 -14.77 21.28 -1.03
C GLN A 184 -15.99 20.42 -0.69
N GLN A 185 -17.21 20.91 -0.94
CA GLN A 185 -18.44 20.26 -0.49
C GLN A 185 -18.75 18.95 -1.23
N HIS A 186 -18.30 18.79 -2.47
CA HIS A 186 -18.41 17.55 -3.26
C HIS A 186 -17.28 16.52 -2.97
N ARG A 187 -16.29 16.86 -2.15
CA ARG A 187 -15.14 15.99 -1.82
C ARG A 187 -15.13 15.48 -0.38
N VAL A 188 -16.21 15.68 0.38
CA VAL A 188 -16.32 15.19 1.76
C VAL A 188 -17.08 13.86 1.78
N PHE A 189 -16.34 12.76 1.67
CA PHE A 189 -16.88 11.44 1.96
C PHE A 189 -16.83 11.19 3.47
N GLN A 190 -17.99 11.13 4.13
CA GLN A 190 -18.06 10.79 5.55
C GLN A 190 -17.94 9.28 5.72
N LEU A 191 -16.92 8.84 6.46
CA LEU A 191 -16.80 7.43 6.82
C LEU A 191 -18.00 7.04 7.71
N PRO A 192 -18.61 5.86 7.50
CA PRO A 192 -19.65 5.34 8.38
C PRO A 192 -19.20 5.36 9.86
N PRO A 193 -20.13 5.41 10.83
CA PRO A 193 -19.77 5.30 12.25
C PRO A 193 -19.03 3.98 12.52
N GLY A 194 -18.20 3.98 13.57
CA GLY A 194 -17.46 2.80 13.99
C GLY A 194 -18.38 1.59 14.20
N ASN A 195 -18.01 0.44 13.64
CA ASN A 195 -18.62 -0.83 14.00
C ASN A 195 -17.82 -1.46 15.16
N LYS A 196 -18.16 -2.67 15.62
CA LYS A 196 -17.42 -3.35 16.70
C LYS A 196 -15.95 -3.70 16.34
N SER A 197 -15.51 -3.37 15.12
CA SER A 197 -14.13 -3.51 14.65
C SER A 197 -13.30 -2.30 15.04
N VAL A 198 -11.98 -2.52 15.15
CA VAL A 198 -11.01 -1.45 15.31
C VAL A 198 -10.77 -0.81 13.94
N ARG A 199 -11.00 0.51 13.85
CA ARG A 199 -10.72 1.28 12.63
C ARG A 199 -9.23 1.53 12.48
N VAL A 200 -8.67 1.09 11.35
CA VAL A 200 -7.28 1.38 10.99
C VAL A 200 -7.22 2.72 10.27
N GLU A 201 -6.65 3.69 10.96
CA GLU A 201 -6.57 5.07 10.47
C GLU A 201 -5.36 5.28 9.56
N GLU A 202 -4.31 4.46 9.70
CA GLU A 202 -3.11 4.57 8.88
C GLU A 202 -2.78 3.20 8.31
N TYR A 203 -2.88 3.11 6.99
CA TYR A 203 -2.58 1.91 6.24
C TYR A 203 -2.05 2.30 4.87
N ARG A 204 -0.98 1.61 4.46
CA ARG A 204 -0.44 1.65 3.10
C ARG A 204 0.08 0.28 2.72
N GLN A 205 -0.15 -0.09 1.47
CA GLN A 205 0.34 -1.31 0.88
C GLN A 205 0.69 -1.06 -0.58
N ASP A 206 1.85 -1.57 -0.99
CA ASP A 206 2.32 -1.55 -2.36
C ASP A 206 2.78 -2.95 -2.74
N VAL A 207 2.27 -3.48 -3.84
CA VAL A 207 2.62 -4.81 -4.34
C VAL A 207 3.06 -4.70 -5.78
N VAL A 208 4.29 -5.11 -6.07
CA VAL A 208 4.85 -5.17 -7.42
C VAL A 208 5.00 -6.64 -7.80
N MET A 209 4.37 -7.02 -8.91
CA MET A 209 4.34 -8.38 -9.44
C MET A 209 4.95 -8.37 -10.84
N VAL A 210 6.03 -9.11 -11.04
CA VAL A 210 6.75 -9.15 -12.33
C VAL A 210 6.91 -10.58 -12.81
N PRO A 211 6.78 -10.85 -14.12
CA PRO A 211 6.88 -12.19 -14.65
C PRO A 211 8.28 -12.75 -14.42
N SER A 212 8.38 -14.06 -14.17
CA SER A 212 9.64 -14.78 -14.26
C SER A 212 10.14 -14.81 -15.72
N GLU A 213 11.42 -15.11 -15.91
CA GLU A 213 12.03 -15.20 -17.25
C GLU A 213 11.34 -16.24 -18.13
N ASP A 214 10.92 -17.37 -17.54
CA ASP A 214 10.18 -18.44 -18.23
C ASP A 214 8.67 -18.18 -18.35
N GLN A 215 8.19 -17.05 -17.84
CA GLN A 215 6.79 -16.60 -17.82
C GLN A 215 5.80 -17.55 -17.14
N LYS A 216 6.28 -18.58 -16.42
CA LYS A 216 5.41 -19.52 -15.69
C LYS A 216 5.01 -19.00 -14.32
N GLY A 217 5.86 -18.17 -13.73
CA GLY A 217 5.72 -17.63 -12.39
C GLY A 217 5.81 -16.11 -12.34
N CYS A 218 5.96 -15.60 -11.12
CA CYS A 218 6.24 -14.19 -10.89
C CYS A 218 7.07 -13.95 -9.63
N HIS A 219 7.88 -12.90 -9.67
CA HIS A 219 8.51 -12.32 -8.49
C HIS A 219 7.59 -11.25 -7.90
N VAL A 220 7.60 -11.16 -6.57
CA VAL A 220 6.71 -10.28 -5.82
C VAL A 220 7.53 -9.46 -4.83
N TRP A 221 7.41 -8.15 -4.94
CA TRP A 221 7.82 -7.20 -3.91
C TRP A 221 6.56 -6.68 -3.22
N PHE A 222 6.56 -6.63 -1.90
CA PHE A 222 5.40 -6.24 -1.12
C PHE A 222 5.86 -5.32 0.02
N GLY A 223 5.43 -4.07 0.01
CA GLY A 223 5.61 -3.12 1.10
C GLY A 223 4.31 -2.93 1.86
N TYR A 224 4.38 -2.89 3.18
CA TYR A 224 3.19 -2.79 4.02
C TYR A 224 3.46 -2.05 5.31
N PHE A 225 2.50 -1.21 5.68
CA PHE A 225 2.44 -0.61 7.01
C PHE A 225 0.97 -0.43 7.37
N ASP A 226 0.65 -0.75 8.62
CA ASP A 226 -0.56 -0.26 9.26
C ASP A 226 -0.32 0.08 10.73
N ASP A 227 -1.17 0.95 11.27
CA ASP A 227 -1.33 1.12 12.71
C ASP A 227 -2.55 0.29 13.14
N PRO A 228 -2.34 -0.94 13.66
CA PRO A 228 -3.44 -1.84 14.00
C PRO A 228 -4.20 -1.40 15.27
N LYS A 229 -3.75 -0.30 15.90
CA LYS A 229 -4.16 0.26 17.19
C LYS A 229 -4.02 -0.71 18.35
N GLY A 230 -3.49 -0.19 19.45
CA GLY A 230 -3.28 -0.95 20.68
C GLY A 230 -2.07 -1.90 20.61
N HIS A 231 -1.82 -2.57 21.72
CA HIS A 231 -0.69 -3.48 21.86
C HIS A 231 -1.00 -4.84 21.23
N ILE A 232 -0.13 -5.34 20.35
CA ILE A 232 -0.23 -6.68 19.76
C ILE A 232 0.56 -7.67 20.63
N PRO A 233 -0.10 -8.63 21.32
CA PRO A 233 0.60 -9.63 22.13
C PRO A 233 1.55 -10.52 21.33
N SER A 234 2.67 -10.91 21.92
CA SER A 234 3.67 -11.80 21.28
C SER A 234 3.09 -13.15 20.86
N SER A 235 2.05 -13.65 21.54
CA SER A 235 1.34 -14.87 21.14
C SER A 235 0.69 -14.73 19.76
N ILE A 236 0.17 -13.56 19.42
CA ILE A 236 -0.45 -13.26 18.13
C ILE A 236 0.62 -13.13 17.05
N VAL A 237 1.76 -12.49 17.37
CA VAL A 237 2.93 -12.44 16.49
C VAL A 237 3.42 -13.87 16.17
N ASN A 238 3.54 -14.72 17.19
CA ASN A 238 3.95 -16.13 17.03
C ASN A 238 2.95 -16.95 16.21
N TRP A 239 1.65 -16.71 16.40
CA TRP A 239 0.63 -17.35 15.56
C TRP A 239 0.74 -16.89 14.10
N ALA A 240 0.97 -15.60 13.87
CA ALA A 240 1.11 -15.04 12.53
C ALA A 240 2.31 -15.64 11.79
N THR A 241 3.46 -15.79 12.46
CA THR A 241 4.66 -16.37 11.84
C THR A 241 4.55 -17.87 11.59
N LYS A 242 3.84 -18.61 12.45
CA LYS A 242 3.70 -20.07 12.31
C LYS A 242 2.57 -20.48 11.38
N HIS A 243 1.46 -19.75 11.34
CA HIS A 243 0.22 -20.19 10.70
C HIS A 243 -0.40 -19.12 9.81
N GLY A 244 -0.45 -17.86 10.27
CA GLY A 244 -1.11 -16.78 9.53
C GLY A 244 -0.46 -16.48 8.18
N ILE A 245 0.79 -16.02 8.17
CA ILE A 245 1.51 -15.64 6.96
C ILE A 245 1.75 -16.85 6.04
N PRO A 246 2.27 -18.00 6.52
CA PRO A 246 2.45 -19.17 5.66
C PRO A 246 1.13 -19.64 5.03
N GLY A 247 0.05 -19.65 5.82
CA GLY A 247 -1.27 -20.04 5.35
C GLY A 247 -1.81 -19.09 4.28
N PHE A 248 -1.64 -17.77 4.44
CA PHE A 248 -2.03 -16.79 3.43
C PHE A 248 -1.25 -16.96 2.12
N LEU A 249 0.09 -17.06 2.21
CA LEU A 249 0.95 -17.20 1.03
C LEU A 249 0.58 -18.44 0.20
N LYS A 250 0.26 -19.56 0.86
CA LYS A 250 -0.21 -20.76 0.19
C LYS A 250 -1.64 -20.59 -0.36
N ALA A 251 -2.55 -20.02 0.43
CA ALA A 251 -3.96 -19.91 0.04
C ALA A 251 -4.17 -19.04 -1.20
N ILE A 252 -3.43 -17.95 -1.36
CA ILE A 252 -3.51 -17.12 -2.56
C ILE A 252 -2.93 -17.82 -3.79
N GLN A 253 -1.86 -18.61 -3.64
CA GLN A 253 -1.32 -19.44 -4.71
C GLN A 253 -2.36 -20.50 -5.15
N ASP A 254 -2.94 -21.23 -4.20
CA ASP A 254 -4.00 -22.21 -4.46
C ASP A 254 -5.23 -21.56 -5.12
N ALA A 255 -5.57 -20.32 -4.77
CA ALA A 255 -6.65 -19.57 -5.39
C ALA A 255 -6.32 -19.21 -6.86
N CYS A 256 -5.09 -18.80 -7.15
CA CYS A 256 -4.62 -18.58 -8.50
C CYS A 256 -4.74 -19.85 -9.35
N LEU A 257 -4.20 -20.97 -8.86
CA LEU A 257 -4.23 -22.24 -9.60
C LEU A 257 -5.66 -22.74 -9.83
N ARG A 258 -6.56 -22.59 -8.85
CA ARG A 258 -7.99 -22.91 -9.02
C ARG A 258 -8.67 -22.04 -10.07
N ARG A 259 -8.37 -20.73 -10.10
CA ARG A 259 -8.90 -19.83 -11.12
C ARG A 259 -8.40 -20.20 -12.52
N ALA A 260 -7.10 -20.47 -12.68
CA ALA A 260 -6.54 -20.90 -13.96
C ALA A 260 -7.18 -22.19 -14.48
N ALA A 261 -7.40 -23.18 -13.60
CA ALA A 261 -8.07 -24.42 -13.94
C ALA A 261 -9.54 -24.21 -14.38
N ALA A 262 -10.28 -23.34 -13.69
CA ALA A 262 -11.67 -23.04 -14.05
C ALA A 262 -11.81 -22.31 -15.39
N GLN A 263 -10.75 -21.61 -15.83
CA GLN A 263 -10.72 -20.87 -17.09
C GLN A 263 -10.18 -21.70 -18.28
N ASN A 264 -9.98 -23.01 -18.11
CA ASN A 264 -9.40 -23.91 -19.13
C ASN A 264 -8.11 -23.35 -19.78
N GLY A 265 -7.29 -22.62 -19.00
CA GLY A 265 -6.05 -22.01 -19.47
C GLY A 265 -6.20 -20.72 -20.29
N SER A 266 -7.42 -20.28 -20.63
CA SER A 266 -7.63 -18.97 -21.28
C SER A 266 -7.88 -17.92 -20.22
N PHE A 267 -6.88 -17.09 -19.91
CA PHE A 267 -7.03 -16.04 -18.90
C PHE A 267 -8.16 -15.07 -19.27
N VAL A 268 -9.16 -14.97 -18.39
CA VAL A 268 -10.23 -13.97 -18.46
C VAL A 268 -10.13 -13.12 -17.20
N PRO A 269 -9.76 -11.82 -17.29
CA PRO A 269 -9.65 -10.96 -16.12
C PRO A 269 -11.02 -10.73 -15.48
N SER A 270 -11.04 -10.59 -14.16
CA SER A 270 -12.24 -10.16 -13.44
C SER A 270 -12.66 -8.75 -13.88
N SER A 271 -13.95 -8.45 -13.70
CA SER A 271 -14.50 -7.11 -13.97
C SER A 271 -13.87 -6.06 -13.07
N SER A 272 -13.60 -6.40 -11.79
CA SER A 272 -12.94 -5.52 -10.83
C SER A 272 -11.50 -5.20 -11.25
N PHE A 273 -10.72 -6.20 -11.62
CA PHE A 273 -9.35 -5.99 -12.11
C PHE A 273 -9.33 -5.12 -13.37
N THR A 274 -10.21 -5.40 -14.32
CA THR A 274 -10.35 -4.62 -15.55
C THR A 274 -10.72 -3.17 -15.27
N ALA A 275 -11.69 -2.93 -14.39
CA ALA A 275 -12.12 -1.59 -14.01
C ALA A 275 -11.01 -0.79 -13.30
N LEU A 276 -10.29 -1.43 -12.37
CA LEU A 276 -9.19 -0.80 -11.64
C LEU A 276 -8.03 -0.42 -12.54
N ARG A 277 -7.69 -1.29 -13.50
CA ARG A 277 -6.61 -1.06 -14.47
C ARG A 277 -6.95 0.04 -15.48
N ASN A 278 -8.22 0.14 -15.89
CA ASN A 278 -8.66 1.13 -16.86
C ASN A 278 -9.01 2.49 -16.23
N ARG A 279 -8.93 2.62 -14.90
CA ARG A 279 -9.18 3.88 -14.23
C ARG A 279 -8.16 4.92 -14.73
N PRO A 280 -8.60 6.13 -15.14
CA PRO A 280 -7.67 7.20 -15.47
C PRO A 280 -6.71 7.43 -14.30
N SER A 281 -5.43 7.63 -14.59
CA SER A 281 -4.54 8.22 -13.61
C SER A 281 -5.18 9.51 -13.13
N THR A 282 -5.53 9.60 -11.85
CA THR A 282 -5.90 10.89 -11.25
C THR A 282 -4.82 11.88 -11.67
N PRO A 283 -5.16 13.02 -12.30
CA PRO A 283 -4.18 14.00 -12.71
C PRO A 283 -3.26 14.24 -11.52
N ASP A 284 -1.96 14.10 -11.76
CA ASP A 284 -0.97 14.57 -10.82
C ASP A 284 -1.38 16.01 -10.49
N SER A 285 -1.42 16.33 -9.21
CA SER A 285 -2.09 17.54 -8.70
C SER A 285 -1.44 18.87 -9.09
N GLY A 286 -0.73 18.93 -10.22
CA GLY A 286 -0.10 20.12 -10.75
C GLY A 286 1.06 20.61 -9.90
N ILE A 287 1.66 19.76 -9.07
CA ILE A 287 2.86 20.11 -8.32
C ILE A 287 4.04 19.48 -9.08
N GLU A 288 4.53 20.21 -10.08
CA GLU A 288 5.82 19.93 -10.71
C GLU A 288 6.95 19.92 -9.65
N ALA A 289 7.97 19.12 -9.95
CA ALA A 289 9.10 18.73 -9.10
C ALA A 289 9.94 19.90 -8.55
#